data_AF-A0A2G7GWE3-F1
#
_entry.id   AF-A0A2G7GWE3-F1
#
_cell.length_a   1.000
_cell.length_b   1.000
_cell.length_c   1.000
_cell.angle_alpha   90.00
_cell.angle_beta   90.00
_cell.angle_gamma   90.00
#
_symmetry.space_group_name_H-M   'P 1'
#
loop_
_entity.id
_entity.type
_entity.pdbx_description
1 polymer ?
#
loop_
_entity_poly.entity_id
_entity_poly.type
_entity_poly.pdbx_seq_one_letter_code
_entity_poly.pdbx_strand_id
1 'polypeptide(L)'
;MTGRREVVVAFDTPSDRRRRRFTRLVSRYGVRVQRSVFLLSGSAAELRGVWAELERVVDPAVDLLLMTAVVPGAWWQAGAVRALDVPLVAAF
;
A
#
# COMPACT_ATOMS: atom_id res chain seq x y z
N MET A 1 -16.69 16.65 6.41
CA MET A 1 -15.34 16.73 5.80
C MET A 1 -14.85 15.33 5.43
N THR A 2 -15.21 14.81 4.25
CA THR A 2 -14.66 13.54 3.76
C THR A 2 -13.37 13.80 3.01
N GLY A 3 -12.29 14.04 3.76
CA GLY A 3 -10.95 14.14 3.20
C GLY A 3 -10.53 12.78 2.63
N ARG A 4 -10.02 12.76 1.40
CA ARG A 4 -9.32 11.59 0.85
C ARG A 4 -8.09 11.31 1.71
N ARG A 5 -7.77 10.03 1.87
CA ARG A 5 -6.61 9.56 2.63
C ARG A 5 -5.67 8.83 1.69
N GLU A 6 -4.38 9.01 1.91
CA GLU A 6 -3.36 8.16 1.31
C GLU A 6 -3.08 6.97 2.22
N VAL A 7 -3.05 5.78 1.64
CA VAL A 7 -2.63 4.56 2.34
C VAL A 7 -1.60 3.82 1.52
N VAL A 8 -0.65 3.20 2.22
CA VAL A 8 0.24 2.19 1.63
C VAL A 8 -0.40 0.83 1.83
N VAL A 9 -0.51 0.10 0.73
CA VAL A 9 -0.88 -1.32 0.72
C VAL A 9 0.35 -2.13 0.34
N ALA A 10 0.81 -3.00 1.22
CA ALA A 10 1.84 -3.98 0.95
C ALA A 10 1.29 -5.39 1.11
N PHE A 11 1.77 -6.31 0.27
CA PHE A 11 1.44 -7.72 0.39
C PHE A 11 2.68 -8.60 0.25
N ASP A 12 2.76 -9.63 1.07
CA ASP A 12 3.73 -10.72 0.93
C ASP A 12 2.96 -12.03 0.72
N THR A 13 3.36 -12.79 -0.29
CA THR A 13 2.68 -14.03 -0.69
C THR A 13 3.63 -14.93 -1.46
N PRO A 14 3.75 -16.21 -1.10
CA PRO A 14 4.52 -17.18 -1.89
C PRO A 14 3.81 -17.54 -3.21
N SER A 15 2.51 -17.27 -3.32
CA SER A 15 1.72 -17.58 -4.51
C SER A 15 1.78 -16.48 -5.57
N ASP A 16 2.39 -16.78 -6.71
CA ASP A 16 2.37 -15.94 -7.91
C ASP A 16 0.95 -15.60 -8.38
N ARG A 17 0.03 -16.58 -8.26
CA ARG A 17 -1.37 -16.42 -8.64
C ARG A 17 -2.08 -15.39 -7.76
N ARG A 18 -1.93 -15.47 -6.44
CA ARG A 18 -2.52 -14.49 -5.51
C ARG A 18 -1.86 -13.13 -5.64
N ARG A 19 -0.53 -13.06 -5.81
CA ARG A 19 0.18 -11.81 -6.09
C ARG A 19 -0.41 -11.05 -7.29
N ARG A 20 -0.66 -11.76 -8.41
CA ARG A 20 -1.31 -11.19 -9.61
C ARG A 20 -2.76 -10.77 -9.36
N ARG A 21 -3.49 -11.43 -8.46
CA ARG A 21 -4.85 -11.02 -8.07
C ARG A 21 -4.80 -9.77 -7.20
N PHE A 22 -3.98 -9.74 -6.15
CA PHE A 22 -3.78 -8.55 -5.31
C PHE A 22 -3.42 -7.34 -6.16
N THR A 23 -2.41 -7.48 -7.03
CA THR A 23 -1.97 -6.42 -7.95
C THR A 23 -3.12 -5.88 -8.79
N ARG A 24 -3.88 -6.74 -9.48
CA ARG A 24 -5.02 -6.32 -10.31
C ARG A 24 -6.12 -5.62 -9.50
N LEU A 25 -6.32 -6.04 -8.25
CA LEU A 25 -7.28 -5.44 -7.33
C LEU A 25 -6.87 -4.01 -6.97
N VAL A 26 -5.66 -3.86 -6.40
CA VAL A 26 -5.20 -2.57 -5.86
C VAL A 26 -4.81 -1.56 -6.94
N SER A 27 -4.38 -2.01 -8.12
CA SER A 27 -4.06 -1.14 -9.26
C SER A 27 -5.22 -0.25 -9.72
N ARG A 28 -6.47 -0.58 -9.37
CA ARG A 28 -7.65 0.23 -9.71
C ARG A 28 -7.78 1.48 -8.83
N TYR A 29 -7.08 1.52 -7.70
CA TYR A 29 -7.28 2.51 -6.65
C TYR A 29 -6.04 3.39 -6.40
N GLY A 30 -4.97 3.18 -7.16
CA GLY A 30 -3.72 3.91 -6.96
C GLY A 30 -2.55 3.41 -7.80
N VAL A 31 -1.35 3.81 -7.38
CA VAL A 31 -0.11 3.60 -8.13
C VAL A 31 0.75 2.52 -7.49
N ARG A 32 1.42 1.74 -8.31
CA ARG A 32 2.39 0.74 -7.86
C ARG A 32 3.73 1.41 -7.61
N VAL A 33 4.23 1.34 -6.37
CA VAL A 33 5.50 1.98 -5.97
C VAL A 33 6.63 0.97 -5.78
N GLN A 34 6.32 -0.30 -5.50
CA GLN A 34 7.26 -1.42 -5.56
C GLN A 34 6.56 -2.68 -6.10
N ARG A 35 7.32 -3.78 -6.26
CA ARG A 35 6.77 -5.06 -6.77
C ARG A 35 5.50 -5.50 -6.03
N SER A 36 5.46 -5.34 -4.72
CA SER A 36 4.29 -5.73 -3.91
C SER A 36 3.81 -4.62 -2.98
N VAL A 37 4.07 -3.36 -3.36
CA VAL A 37 3.67 -2.18 -2.57
C VAL A 37 3.00 -1.14 -3.47
N PHE A 38 1.86 -0.64 -3.01
CA PHE A 38 1.01 0.31 -3.71
C PHE A 38 0.66 1.49 -2.81
N LEU A 39 0.59 2.67 -3.39
CA LEU A 39 0.02 3.85 -2.76
C LEU A 39 -1.37 4.08 -3.32
N LEU A 40 -2.38 4.04 -2.45
CA LEU A 40 -3.77 4.28 -2.81
C LEU A 40 -4.23 5.62 -2.24
N SER A 41 -5.16 6.27 -2.93
CA SER A 41 -5.86 7.44 -2.42
C SER A 41 -7.36 7.19 -2.49
N GLY A 42 -8.08 7.39 -1.39
CA GLY A 42 -9.51 7.13 -1.35
C GLY A 42 -10.21 7.70 -0.13
N SER A 43 -11.53 7.76 -0.20
CA SER A 43 -12.39 7.92 0.98
C SER A 43 -12.29 6.70 1.90
N ALA A 44 -12.68 6.86 3.16
CA ALA A 44 -12.69 5.75 4.10
C ALA A 44 -13.58 4.57 3.65
N ALA A 45 -14.67 4.85 2.92
CA ALA A 45 -15.55 3.82 2.39
C ALA A 45 -14.90 3.03 1.25
N GLU A 46 -14.28 3.73 0.29
CA GLU A 46 -13.53 3.08 -0.80
C GLU A 46 -12.42 2.19 -0.25
N LEU A 47 -11.61 2.70 0.69
CA LEU A 47 -10.49 1.95 1.28
C LEU A 47 -10.94 0.72 2.07
N ARG A 48 -12.07 0.80 2.81
CA ARG A 48 -12.68 -0.38 3.44
C ARG A 48 -13.16 -1.40 2.40
N GLY A 49 -13.70 -0.93 1.28
CA GLY A 49 -14.07 -1.78 0.15
C GLY A 49 -12.87 -2.56 -0.39
N VAL A 50 -11.74 -1.86 -0.63
CA VAL A 50 -10.48 -2.49 -1.05
C VAL A 50 -10.02 -3.56 -0.06
N TRP A 51 -10.05 -3.25 1.24
CA TRP A 51 -9.66 -4.22 2.28
C TRP A 51 -10.54 -5.48 2.24
N ALA A 52 -11.86 -5.32 2.17
CA ALA A 52 -12.79 -6.44 2.10
C ALA A 52 -12.61 -7.28 0.81
N GLU A 53 -12.23 -6.66 -0.31
CA GLU A 53 -11.90 -7.40 -1.55
C GLU A 53 -10.60 -8.20 -1.43
N LEU A 54 -9.59 -7.66 -0.74
CA LEU A 54 -8.33 -8.37 -0.47
C LEU A 54 -8.54 -9.57 0.47
N GLU A 55 -9.35 -9.42 1.52
CA GLU A 55 -9.70 -10.50 2.45
C GLU A 55 -10.36 -11.71 1.76
N ARG A 56 -11.07 -11.49 0.64
CA ARG A 56 -11.66 -12.60 -0.14
C ARG A 56 -10.65 -13.39 -0.96
N VAL A 57 -9.45 -12.85 -1.15
CA VAL A 57 -8.40 -13.46 -1.99
C VAL A 57 -7.27 -14.04 -1.15
N VAL A 58 -7.04 -13.48 0.04
CA VAL A 58 -5.94 -13.84 0.93
C VAL A 58 -6.04 -15.27 1.42
N ASP A 59 -4.89 -15.92 1.53
CA ASP A 59 -4.72 -17.17 2.25
C ASP A 59 -4.04 -16.86 3.60
N PRO A 60 -4.80 -16.81 4.70
CA PRO A 60 -4.30 -16.31 5.98
C PRO A 60 -3.20 -17.18 6.59
N ALA A 61 -3.00 -18.41 6.09
CA ALA A 61 -1.93 -19.28 6.58
C ALA A 61 -0.54 -18.88 6.06
N VAL A 62 -0.47 -18.15 4.95
CA VAL A 62 0.80 -17.92 4.22
C VAL A 62 0.95 -16.53 3.61
N ASP A 63 -0.11 -15.74 3.58
CA ASP A 63 -0.07 -14.37 3.04
C ASP A 63 -0.07 -13.34 4.18
N LEU A 64 0.66 -12.24 3.98
CA LEU A 64 0.65 -11.09 4.87
C LEU A 64 0.15 -9.87 4.10
N LEU A 65 -0.79 -9.13 4.69
CA LEU A 65 -1.32 -7.88 4.14
C LEU A 65 -1.10 -6.75 5.13
N LEU A 66 -0.60 -5.62 4.65
CA LEU A 66 -0.50 -4.36 5.39
C LEU A 66 -1.29 -3.29 4.63
N MET A 67 -2.20 -2.61 5.32
CA MET A 67 -2.81 -1.38 4.84
C MET A 67 -2.68 -0.33 5.94
N THR A 68 -1.87 0.70 5.70
CA THR A 68 -1.62 1.76 6.70
C THR A 68 -1.78 3.13 6.09
N ALA A 69 -2.33 4.08 6.86
CA ALA A 69 -2.35 5.48 6.47
C ALA A 69 -0.91 6.01 6.37
N VAL A 70 -0.69 6.87 5.38
CA VAL A 70 0.53 7.67 5.29
C VAL A 70 0.17 9.15 5.31
N VAL A 71 1.04 9.94 5.93
CA VAL A 71 0.95 11.39 5.83
C VAL A 71 1.27 11.77 4.38
N PRO A 72 0.43 12.56 3.69
CA PRO A 72 0.71 12.99 2.34
C PRO A 72 2.10 13.62 2.22
N GLY A 73 2.89 13.14 1.27
CA GLY A 73 4.27 13.62 1.04
C GLY A 73 5.32 13.13 2.04
N ALA A 74 4.98 12.25 2.99
CA ALA A 74 5.92 11.60 3.92
C ALA A 74 6.54 10.32 3.34
N TRP A 75 6.51 10.16 2.01
CA TRP A 75 7.14 9.07 1.29
C TRP A 75 7.86 9.61 0.05
N TRP A 76 8.89 8.90 -0.39
CA TRP A 76 9.73 9.29 -1.52
C TRP A 76 10.20 8.04 -2.28
N GLN A 77 10.34 8.16 -3.59
CA GLN A 77 10.94 7.13 -4.42
C GLN A 77 12.40 7.50 -4.71
N ALA A 78 13.32 6.59 -4.36
CA ALA A 78 14.74 6.79 -4.59
C ALA A 78 15.04 7.12 -6.07
N GLY A 79 15.76 8.21 -6.30
CA GLY A 79 16.10 8.73 -7.63
C GLY A 79 15.22 9.89 -8.13
N ALA A 80 14.13 10.23 -7.44
CA ALA A 80 13.46 11.52 -7.62
C ALA A 80 14.17 12.60 -6.78
N VAL A 81 14.39 13.82 -7.25
CA VAL A 81 15.08 14.83 -6.40
C VAL A 81 14.16 15.25 -5.25
N ARG A 82 14.56 14.98 -4.00
CA ARG A 82 14.03 15.63 -2.79
C ARG A 82 15.08 15.59 -1.69
N ALA A 83 15.36 16.75 -1.08
CA ALA A 83 15.99 16.79 0.24
C ALA A 83 14.96 16.28 1.26
N LEU A 84 15.26 15.19 1.94
CA LEU A 84 14.46 14.71 3.07
C LEU A 84 14.97 15.43 4.33
N ASP A 85 14.22 16.43 4.82
CA ASP A 85 14.41 16.97 6.18
C ASP A 85 13.80 15.99 7.20
N VAL A 86 14.36 14.78 7.27
CA VAL A 86 13.99 13.78 8.27
C VAL A 86 15.24 13.50 9.11
N PRO A 87 15.22 13.73 10.43
CA PRO A 87 16.32 13.32 11.29
C PRO A 87 16.32 11.79 11.35
N LEU A 88 17.07 11.15 10.45
CA LEU A 88 17.34 9.72 10.52
C LEU A 88 18.36 9.49 11.66
N VAL A 89 17.85 9.34 12.88
CA VAL A 89 18.63 8.72 13.95
C VAL A 89 18.47 7.22 13.79
N ALA A 90 19.40 6.61 13.05
CA ALA A 90 19.59 5.16 13.07
C ALA A 90 20.57 4.84 14.21
N ALA A 91 20.07 4.27 15.30
CA ALA A 91 20.92 3.57 16.26
C ALA A 91 21.04 2.12 15.78
N PHE A 92 22.27 1.65 15.60
CA PHE A 92 22.60 0.24 15.38
C PHE A 92 23.04 -0.37 16.71
#